data_AF-A0A920RTU2-F1
#
_entry.id   AF-A0A920RTU2-F1
#
_cell.length_a   1.000
_cell.length_b   1.000
_cell.length_c   1.000
_cell.angle_alpha   90.00
_cell.angle_beta   90.00
_cell.angle_gamma   90.00
#
_symmetry.space_group_name_H-M   'P 1'
#
loop_
_entity.id
_entity.type
_entity.pdbx_description
1 polymer ?
#
loop_
_entity_poly.entity_id
_entity_poly.type
_entity_poly.pdbx_seq_one_letter_code
_entity_poly.pdbx_strand_id
1 'polypeptide(L)'
;MTRPRSTTRKFKQIFSKIEFQIKQNLQKYEQQTKKKLALPSASSANLLLAFVEGGIQQFVRSGFTEKPSQRISDQAAFLTRSLLK
;
A
#
# COMPACT_ATOMS: atom_id res chain seq x y z
N MET A 1 12.11 -26.21 18.39
CA MET A 1 11.93 -25.71 17.01
C MET A 1 10.45 -25.45 16.73
N THR A 2 9.97 -24.21 16.93
CA THR A 2 8.59 -23.83 16.61
C THR A 2 8.41 -23.79 15.09
N ARG A 3 7.63 -24.74 14.53
CA ARG A 3 7.24 -24.71 13.11
C ARG A 3 6.63 -23.34 12.79
N PRO A 4 7.13 -22.60 11.78
CA PRO A 4 6.54 -21.33 11.41
C PRO A 4 5.08 -21.58 11.01
N ARG A 5 4.15 -21.04 11.80
CA ARG A 5 2.70 -21.16 11.58
C ARG A 5 2.40 -20.78 10.13
N SER A 6 1.76 -21.67 9.38
CA SER A 6 1.48 -21.51 7.94
C SER A 6 0.80 -20.17 7.58
N THR A 7 0.12 -19.56 8.54
CA THR A 7 -0.57 -18.27 8.44
C THR A 7 0.35 -17.09 8.08
N THR A 8 1.56 -17.00 8.63
CA THR A 8 2.46 -15.87 8.35
C THR A 8 3.02 -15.90 6.92
N ARG A 9 3.27 -17.10 6.39
CA ARG A 9 3.71 -17.29 4.99
C ARG A 9 2.62 -16.89 3.99
N LYS A 10 1.36 -17.26 4.25
CA LYS A 10 0.22 -16.88 3.41
C LYS A 10 0.01 -15.37 3.42
N PHE A 11 0.10 -14.75 4.60
CA PHE A 11 0.02 -13.30 4.74
C PHE A 11 1.08 -12.61 3.87
N LYS A 12 2.36 -13.00 4.03
CA LYS A 12 3.44 -12.46 3.19
C LYS A 12 3.16 -12.60 1.69
N GLN A 13 2.68 -13.76 1.23
CA GLN A 13 2.34 -13.97 -0.18
C GLN A 13 1.22 -13.06 -0.67
N ILE A 14 0.18 -12.82 0.14
CA ILE A 14 -0.93 -11.94 -0.22
C ILE A 14 -0.41 -10.51 -0.38
N PHE A 15 0.34 -10.00 0.60
CA PHE A 15 0.89 -8.64 0.55
C PHE A 15 1.87 -8.45 -0.61
N SER A 16 2.74 -9.43 -0.89
CA SER A 16 3.59 -9.40 -2.08
C SER A 16 2.80 -9.37 -3.40
N LYS A 17 1.66 -10.08 -3.48
CA LYS A 17 0.78 -10.01 -4.66
C LYS A 17 0.11 -8.65 -4.80
N ILE A 18 -0.33 -8.05 -3.69
CA ILE A 18 -0.90 -6.70 -3.68
C ILE A 18 0.14 -5.67 -4.14
N GLU A 19 1.36 -5.72 -3.58
CA GLU A 19 2.47 -4.85 -3.97
C GLU A 19 2.76 -4.93 -5.48
N PHE A 20 2.81 -6.17 -5.99
CA PHE A 20 3.03 -6.43 -7.40
C PHE A 20 1.92 -5.81 -8.26
N GLN A 21 0.66 -5.97 -7.88
CA GLN A 21 -0.47 -5.41 -8.62
C GLN A 21 -0.46 -3.88 -8.62
N ILE A 22 -0.12 -3.26 -7.49
CA ILE A 22 0.03 -1.80 -7.38
C ILE A 22 1.14 -1.34 -8.34
N LYS A 23 2.30 -1.98 -8.32
CA LYS A 23 3.42 -1.67 -9.22
C LYS A 23 3.02 -1.78 -10.69
N GLN A 24 2.31 -2.84 -11.09
CA GLN A 24 1.85 -2.99 -12.47
C GLN A 24 0.90 -1.86 -12.89
N ASN A 25 -0.01 -1.44 -12.01
CA ASN A 25 -0.93 -0.34 -12.29
C ASN A 25 -0.18 1.00 -12.44
N LEU A 26 0.82 1.24 -11.60
CA LEU A 26 1.69 2.42 -11.70
C LEU A 26 2.50 2.43 -13.00
N GLN A 27 3.06 1.29 -13.42
CA GLN A 27 3.77 1.18 -14.69
C GLN A 27 2.84 1.41 -15.88
N LYS A 28 1.62 0.86 -15.86
CA LYS A 28 0.59 1.12 -16.88
C LYS A 28 0.24 2.60 -16.96
N TYR A 29 0.12 3.28 -15.82
CA TYR A 29 -0.10 4.72 -15.78
C TYR A 29 1.04 5.49 -16.47
N GLU A 30 2.30 5.19 -16.14
CA GLU A 30 3.46 5.85 -16.78
C GLU A 30 3.50 5.60 -18.29
N GLN A 31 3.15 4.38 -18.73
CA GLN A 31 3.08 4.01 -20.15
C GLN A 31 1.96 4.72 -20.91
N GLN A 32 0.76 4.78 -20.34
CA GLN A 32 -0.42 5.36 -21.00
C GLN A 32 -0.38 6.89 -21.03
N THR A 33 0.09 7.51 -19.96
CA THR A 33 0.06 8.98 -19.83
C THR A 33 1.35 9.66 -20.28
N LYS A 34 2.43 8.89 -20.48
CA LYS A 34 3.81 9.38 -20.67
C LYS A 34 4.31 10.27 -19.52
N LYS A 35 3.57 10.37 -18.41
CA LYS A 35 3.97 11.09 -17.20
C LYS A 35 4.83 10.17 -16.34
N LYS A 36 5.81 10.75 -15.65
CA LYS A 36 6.67 10.01 -14.72
C LYS A 36 6.18 10.19 -13.30
N LEU A 37 6.32 9.15 -12.50
CA LEU A 37 6.15 9.25 -11.06
C LEU A 37 7.31 10.02 -10.42
N ALA A 38 7.07 10.58 -9.25
CA ALA A 38 8.08 11.23 -8.42
C ALA A 38 9.15 10.25 -7.93
N LEU A 39 8.76 8.99 -7.70
CA LEU A 39 9.61 7.89 -7.27
C LEU A 39 9.51 6.72 -8.28
N PRO A 40 10.51 5.81 -8.33
CA PRO A 40 10.40 4.59 -9.12
C PRO A 40 9.13 3.80 -8.80
N SER A 41 8.49 3.22 -9.81
CA SER A 41 7.24 2.44 -9.67
C SER A 41 7.27 1.39 -8.54
N ALA A 42 8.43 0.77 -8.28
CA ALA A 42 8.58 -0.19 -7.17
C ALA A 42 8.54 0.50 -5.79
N SER A 43 9.26 1.61 -5.61
CA SER A 43 9.26 2.39 -4.38
C SER A 43 7.88 3.00 -4.11
N SER A 44 7.22 3.51 -5.14
CA SER A 44 5.84 4.03 -5.06
C SER A 44 4.85 2.95 -4.65
N ALA A 45 4.97 1.74 -5.19
CA ALA A 45 4.10 0.61 -4.82
C ALA A 45 4.29 0.19 -3.36
N ASN A 46 5.54 0.10 -2.93
CA ASN A 46 5.87 -0.23 -1.54
C ASN A 46 5.34 0.83 -0.57
N LEU A 47 5.50 2.12 -0.90
CA LEU A 47 4.97 3.23 -0.10
C LEU A 47 3.44 3.16 0.06
N LEU A 48 2.71 2.90 -1.04
CA LEU A 48 1.26 2.75 -1.00
C LEU A 48 0.84 1.54 -0.15
N LEU A 49 1.57 0.42 -0.26
CA LEU A 49 1.28 -0.76 0.56
C LEU A 49 1.53 -0.49 2.05
N ALA A 50 2.66 0.13 2.39
CA ALA A 50 3.01 0.48 3.77
C ALA A 50 1.98 1.44 4.40
N PHE A 51 1.45 2.39 3.62
CA PHE A 51 0.38 3.28 4.06
C PHE A 51 -0.90 2.50 4.42
N VAL A 52 -1.33 1.58 3.54
CA VAL A 52 -2.52 0.74 3.79
C VAL A 52 -2.31 -0.17 4.99
N GLU A 53 -1.14 -0.80 5.12
CA GLU A 53 -0.77 -1.61 6.28
C GLU A 53 -0.81 -0.79 7.58
N GLY A 54 -0.31 0.45 7.56
CA GLY A 54 -0.39 1.38 8.67
C GLY A 54 -1.83 1.68 9.09
N GLY A 55 -2.72 1.92 8.12
CA GLY A 55 -4.15 2.12 8.37
C GLY A 55 -4.82 0.90 9.00
N ILE A 56 -4.53 -0.31 8.50
CA ILE A 56 -5.03 -1.56 9.08
C ILE A 56 -4.52 -1.74 10.51
N GLN A 57 -3.23 -1.48 10.77
CA GLN A 57 -2.65 -1.58 12.10
C GLN A 57 -3.25 -0.57 13.08
N GLN A 58 -3.52 0.67 12.64
CA GLN A 58 -4.20 1.67 13.46
C GLN A 58 -5.61 1.21 13.83
N PHE A 59 -6.35 0.66 12.86
CA PHE A 59 -7.69 0.12 13.12
C PHE A 59 -7.67 -1.04 14.14
N VAL A 60 -6.75 -1.99 13.99
CA VAL A 60 -6.57 -3.10 14.93
C VAL A 60 -6.18 -2.60 16.33
N ARG A 61 -5.28 -1.62 16.42
CA ARG A 61 -4.83 -1.02 17.71
C ARG A 61 -5.95 -0.28 18.44
N SER A 62 -6.93 0.25 17.72
CA SER A 62 -8.13 0.85 18.32
C SER A 62 -9.11 -0.18 18.91
N GLY A 63 -8.86 -1.48 18.76
CA GLY A 63 -9.83 -2.50 19.14
C GLY A 63 -11.07 -2.47 18.24
N PHE A 64 -10.92 -2.09 16.97
CA PHE A 64 -11.99 -1.96 15.98
C PHE A 64 -13.04 -0.88 16.28
N THR A 65 -12.73 0.07 17.17
CA THR A 65 -13.64 1.15 17.58
C THR A 65 -13.52 2.39 16.70
N GLU A 66 -12.29 2.73 16.28
CA GLU A 66 -12.01 3.90 15.44
C GLU A 66 -11.98 3.47 13.97
N LYS A 67 -13.09 3.65 13.25
CA LYS A 67 -13.11 3.39 11.80
C LYS A 67 -12.02 4.24 11.12
N PRO A 68 -11.31 3.70 10.11
CA PRO A 68 -10.43 4.50 9.27
C PRO A 68 -11.19 5.72 8.76
N SER A 69 -10.90 6.86 9.36
CA SER A 69 -11.72 8.08 9.33
C SER A 69 -11.38 8.96 8.13
N GLN A 70 -11.99 10.16 8.06
CA GLN A 70 -11.67 11.23 7.10
C GLN A 70 -10.15 11.43 6.92
N ARG A 71 -9.36 11.21 7.97
CA ARG A 71 -7.89 11.30 7.95
C ARG A 71 -7.25 10.41 6.91
N ILE A 72 -7.73 9.18 6.72
CA ILE A 72 -7.17 8.27 5.70
C ILE A 72 -7.46 8.78 4.31
N SER A 73 -8.66 9.32 4.08
CA SER A 73 -9.03 9.93 2.79
C SER A 73 -8.13 11.12 2.46
N ASP A 74 -7.91 12.02 3.42
CA ASP A 74 -7.05 13.19 3.23
C ASP A 74 -5.58 12.78 3.00
N GLN A 75 -5.08 11.82 3.77
CA GLN A 75 -3.72 11.28 3.63
C GLN A 75 -3.54 10.57 2.29
N ALA A 76 -4.51 9.76 1.85
CA ALA A 76 -4.47 9.06 0.58
C ALA A 76 -4.48 10.04 -0.60
N ALA A 77 -5.29 11.10 -0.52
CA ALA A 77 -5.32 12.15 -1.53
C ALA A 77 -3.97 12.89 -1.61
N PHE A 78 -3.41 13.27 -0.45
CA PHE A 78 -2.10 13.91 -0.37
C PHE A 78 -0.98 13.03 -0.93
N LEU A 79 -0.94 11.75 -0.53
CA LEU A 79 0.04 10.77 -1.00
C LEU A 79 -0.06 10.57 -2.52
N THR A 80 -1.27 10.37 -3.03
CA THR A 80 -1.50 10.16 -4.47
C THR A 80 -1.03 11.37 -5.28
N ARG A 81 -1.32 12.59 -4.82
CA ARG A 81 -0.83 13.81 -5.46
C ARG A 81 0.70 13.92 -5.42
N SER A 82 1.31 13.51 -4.32
CA SER A 82 2.78 13.54 -4.13
C SER A 82 3.52 12.51 -4.98
N LEU A 83 2.83 11.48 -5.50
CA LEU A 83 3.42 10.50 -6.42
C LEU A 83 3.57 11.03 -7.85
N LEU A 84 2.88 12.11 -8.22
CA LEU A 84 2.96 12.71 -9.54
C LEU A 84 4.06 13.78 -9.56
N LYS A 85 4.84 13.82 -10.64
CA LYS A 85 5.70 14.97 -10.95
C LYS A 85 4.91 16.10 -11.59
#